data_AF-A0A7X8YQJ8-F1
#
_entry.id   AF-A0A7X8YQJ8-F1
#
_cell.length_a   1.000
_cell.length_b   1.000
_cell.length_c   1.000
_cell.angle_alpha   90.00
_cell.angle_beta   90.00
_cell.angle_gamma   90.00
#
_symmetry.space_group_name_H-M   'P 1'
#
loop_
_entity.id
_entity.type
_entity.pdbx_description
1 polymer ?
#
loop_
_entity_poly.entity_id
_entity_poly.type
_entity_poly.pdbx_seq_one_letter_code
_entity_poly.pdbx_strand_id
1 'polypeptide(L)'
;MQLNSITDLHMTDYNMASGKGIFDVDNCQREAELFFYLQGQECLGIRLGRHDKSVATTALEEYLILHKTEIRRQIKPEIQGLREEGRQTLISLAI
;
A
#
# COMPACT_ATOMS: atom_id res chain seq x y z
N MET A 1 6.04 -17.18 -2.84
CA MET A 1 5.76 -15.94 -2.09
C MET A 1 4.37 -15.47 -2.43
N GLN A 2 3.62 -15.04 -1.43
CA GLN A 2 2.27 -14.50 -1.61
C GLN A 2 2.04 -13.32 -0.66
N LEU A 3 1.36 -12.28 -1.13
CA LEU A 3 0.87 -11.20 -0.27
C LEU A 3 -0.41 -11.67 0.42
N ASN A 4 -0.39 -11.78 1.75
CA ASN A 4 -1.53 -12.21 2.56
C ASN A 4 -2.46 -11.05 2.88
N SER A 5 -1.90 -9.91 3.27
CA SER A 5 -2.68 -8.73 3.64
C SER A 5 -1.89 -7.44 3.48
N ILE A 6 -2.61 -6.33 3.37
CA ILE A 6 -2.09 -4.98 3.52
C ILE A 6 -2.79 -4.39 4.73
N THR A 7 -2.02 -3.85 5.67
CA THR A 7 -2.53 -3.24 6.91
C THR A 7 -1.92 -1.86 7.11
N ASP A 8 -2.42 -1.13 8.11
CA ASP A 8 -1.92 0.19 8.49
C ASP A 8 -1.83 1.18 7.31
N LEU A 9 -2.79 1.11 6.39
CA LEU A 9 -2.84 2.01 5.24
C LEU A 9 -3.18 3.43 5.71
N HIS A 10 -2.35 4.39 5.35
CA HIS A 10 -2.55 5.80 5.70
C HIS A 10 -1.99 6.74 4.63
N MET A 11 -2.56 7.93 4.54
CA MET A 11 -2.03 8.99 3.67
C MET A 11 -0.70 9.49 4.23
N THR A 12 0.32 9.57 3.39
CA THR A 12 1.63 10.15 3.73
C THR A 12 1.87 11.47 3.01
N ASP A 13 1.16 11.71 1.90
CA ASP A 13 1.13 12.98 1.17
C ASP A 13 -0.22 13.07 0.41
N TYR A 14 -0.53 14.21 -0.20
CA TYR A 14 -1.77 14.44 -0.95
C TYR A 14 -2.04 13.40 -2.05
N ASN A 15 -0.98 12.90 -2.68
CA ASN A 15 -1.02 11.89 -3.74
C ASN A 15 -0.23 10.62 -3.39
N MET A 16 -0.04 10.34 -2.11
CA MET A 16 0.71 9.17 -1.66
C MET A 16 0.11 8.57 -0.41
N ALA A 17 0.00 7.24 -0.38
CA ALA A 17 -0.29 6.48 0.82
C ALA A 17 0.85 5.48 1.09
N SER A 18 1.00 5.09 2.36
CA SER A 18 1.87 4.00 2.77
C SER A 18 1.04 2.94 3.49
N GLY A 19 1.45 1.69 3.36
CA GLY A 19 0.84 0.56 4.06
C GLY A 19 1.84 -0.56 4.27
N LYS A 20 1.51 -1.46 5.20
CA LYS A 20 2.33 -2.61 5.55
C LYS A 20 1.82 -3.86 4.83
N GLY A 21 2.60 -4.37 3.90
CA GLY A 21 2.36 -5.64 3.23
C GLY A 21 2.92 -6.82 4.03
N ILE A 22 2.08 -7.81 4.31
CA ILE A 22 2.45 -9.07 4.96
C ILE A 22 2.59 -10.15 3.90
N PHE A 23 3.81 -10.64 3.69
CA PHE A 23 4.14 -11.66 2.72
C PHE A 23 4.37 -13.01 3.41
N ASP A 24 3.85 -14.08 2.81
CA ASP A 24 4.24 -15.44 3.15
C ASP A 24 5.42 -15.88 2.27
N VAL A 25 6.56 -16.14 2.92
CA VAL A 25 7.79 -16.62 2.30
C VAL A 25 8.27 -17.82 3.11
N ASP A 26 8.28 -19.00 2.49
CA ASP A 26 8.73 -20.25 3.12
C ASP A 26 8.04 -20.55 4.47
N ASN A 27 6.71 -20.39 4.51
CA ASN A 27 5.86 -20.54 5.71
C ASN A 27 6.19 -19.55 6.84
N CYS A 28 6.87 -18.45 6.52
CA CYS A 28 7.17 -17.40 7.46
C CYS A 28 6.56 -16.08 7.00
N GLN A 29 5.97 -15.35 7.94
CA GLN A 29 5.50 -13.99 7.66
C GLN A 29 6.69 -13.03 7.59
N ARG A 30 6.70 -12.22 6.55
CA ARG A 30 7.69 -11.20 6.27
C ARG A 30 6.99 -9.90 5.97
N GLU A 31 7.54 -8.82 6.50
CA GLU A 31 6.92 -7.50 6.41
C GLU A 31 7.66 -6.65 5.38
N ALA A 32 6.89 -5.90 4.60
CA ALA A 32 7.41 -4.84 3.75
C ALA A 32 6.50 -3.63 3.77
N GLU A 33 7.08 -2.45 3.83
CA GLU A 33 6.41 -1.20 3.57
C GLU A 33 6.14 -1.07 2.07
N LEU A 34 4.93 -0.65 1.72
CA LEU A 34 4.48 -0.44 0.36
C LEU A 34 4.02 1.01 0.22
N PHE A 35 4.57 1.71 -0.77
CA PHE A 35 4.13 3.05 -1.16
C PHE A 35 3.18 2.97 -2.34
N PHE A 36 2.06 3.68 -2.24
CA PHE A 36 1.01 3.75 -3.24
C PHE A 36 0.95 5.17 -3.81
N TYR A 37 1.25 5.32 -5.09
CA TYR A 37 1.12 6.59 -5.81
C TYR A 37 -0.32 6.77 -6.29
N LEU A 38 -0.98 7.84 -5.86
CA LEU A 38 -2.40 8.05 -6.04
C LEU A 38 -2.69 9.19 -7.02
N GLN A 39 -3.77 9.04 -7.79
CA GLN A 39 -4.35 10.13 -8.59
C GLN A 39 -5.86 10.06 -8.47
N GLY A 40 -6.45 11.05 -7.80
CA GLY A 40 -7.84 10.94 -7.35
C GLY A 40 -8.03 9.63 -6.57
N GLN A 41 -9.09 8.88 -6.86
CA GLN A 41 -9.40 7.64 -6.16
C GLN A 41 -8.62 6.40 -6.67
N GLU A 42 -7.71 6.57 -7.64
CA GLU A 42 -6.99 5.46 -8.25
C GLU A 42 -5.55 5.37 -7.75
N CYS A 43 -5.02 4.14 -7.69
CA CYS A 43 -3.60 3.86 -7.48
C CYS A 43 -2.88 3.64 -8.81
N LEU A 44 -1.96 4.55 -9.15
CA LEU A 44 -1.18 4.53 -10.39
C LEU A 44 0.08 3.68 -10.30
N GLY A 45 0.64 3.49 -9.12
CA GLY A 45 1.92 2.81 -8.93
C GLY A 45 2.06 2.27 -7.53
N ILE A 46 2.81 1.17 -7.41
CA ILE A 46 3.15 0.54 -6.14
C ILE A 46 4.67 0.45 -6.11
N ARG A 47 5.29 0.86 -5.02
CA ARG A 47 6.74 0.81 -4.83
C ARG A 47 7.06 0.14 -3.51
N LEU A 48 8.11 -0.67 -3.53
CA LEU A 48 8.66 -1.29 -2.32
C LEU A 48 9.41 -0.25 -1.48
N GLY A 49 9.06 -0.19 -0.21
CA GLY A 49 9.76 0.56 0.83
C GLY A 49 10.73 -0.32 1.62
N ARG A 50 10.85 -0.07 2.92
CA ARG A 50 11.67 -0.93 3.80
C ARG A 50 11.05 -2.31 3.92
N HIS A 51 11.87 -3.36 3.91
CA HIS A 51 11.39 -4.73 4.07
C HIS A 51 12.36 -5.57 4.88
N ASP A 52 11.90 -6.75 5.29
CA ASP A 52 12.74 -7.76 5.92
C ASP A 52 13.88 -8.18 4.97
N LYS A 53 15.13 -8.06 5.44
CA LYS A 53 16.35 -8.36 4.66
C LYS A 53 16.53 -9.84 4.36
N SER A 54 15.77 -10.72 5.01
CA SER A 54 15.74 -12.15 4.69
C SER A 54 15.04 -12.44 3.35
N VAL A 55 14.33 -11.48 2.77
CA VAL A 55 13.73 -11.59 1.43
C VAL A 55 14.50 -10.70 0.47
N ALA A 56 14.85 -11.22 -0.71
CA ALA A 56 15.53 -10.44 -1.73
C ALA A 56 14.63 -9.29 -2.24
N THR A 57 15.17 -8.08 -2.31
CA THR A 57 14.47 -6.90 -2.83
C THR A 57 13.92 -7.15 -4.23
N THR A 58 14.72 -7.77 -5.11
CA THR A 58 14.33 -8.11 -6.49
C THR A 58 13.11 -9.03 -6.53
N ALA A 59 13.03 -10.02 -5.65
CA ALA A 59 11.91 -10.95 -5.61
C ALA A 59 10.60 -10.24 -5.21
N LEU A 60 10.67 -9.32 -4.24
CA LEU A 60 9.53 -8.51 -3.83
C LEU A 60 9.09 -7.55 -4.94
N GLU A 61 10.04 -6.87 -5.60
CA GLU A 61 9.73 -5.97 -6.72
C GLU A 61 9.09 -6.71 -7.90
N GLU A 62 9.63 -7.87 -8.29
CA GLU A 62 9.06 -8.73 -9.34
C GLU A 62 7.63 -9.17 -9.00
N TYR A 63 7.39 -9.56 -7.75
CA TYR A 63 6.05 -9.91 -7.28
C TYR A 63 5.09 -8.72 -7.37
N LEU A 64 5.48 -7.54 -6.89
CA LEU A 64 4.66 -6.34 -6.97
C LEU A 64 4.32 -5.96 -8.42
N ILE A 65 5.26 -6.13 -9.35
CA ILE A 65 5.03 -5.89 -10.79
C ILE A 65 4.02 -6.90 -11.35
N LEU A 66 4.19 -8.19 -11.04
CA LEU A 66 3.33 -9.26 -11.54
C LEU A 66 1.90 -9.15 -11.02
N HIS A 67 1.73 -8.80 -9.74
CA HIS A 67 0.44 -8.75 -9.05
C HIS A 67 -0.14 -7.33 -8.95
N LYS A 68 0.44 -6.34 -9.63
CA LYS A 68 0.05 -4.92 -9.50
C LYS A 68 -1.46 -4.68 -9.66
N THR A 69 -2.11 -5.39 -10.57
CA THR A 69 -3.54 -5.21 -10.87
C THR A 69 -4.43 -5.73 -9.75
N GLU A 70 -4.04 -6.86 -9.16
CA GLU A 70 -4.72 -7.47 -8.02
C GLU A 70 -4.59 -6.58 -6.78
N ILE A 71 -3.36 -6.15 -6.48
CA ILE A 71 -3.08 -5.27 -5.35
C ILE A 71 -3.87 -3.96 -5.47
N ARG A 72 -3.91 -3.34 -6.66
CA ARG A 72 -4.71 -2.13 -6.90
C ARG A 72 -6.20 -2.33 -6.63
N ARG A 73 -6.73 -3.49 -7.01
CA ARG A 73 -8.14 -3.83 -6.77
C ARG A 73 -8.42 -3.96 -5.27
N GLN A 74 -7.50 -4.57 -4.53
CA GLN A 74 -7.61 -4.75 -3.08
C GLN A 74 -7.61 -3.41 -2.33
N ILE A 75 -6.70 -2.49 -2.66
CA ILE A 75 -6.53 -1.22 -1.92
C ILE A 75 -7.49 -0.11 -2.33
N LYS A 76 -8.14 -0.22 -3.50
CA LYS A 76 -9.07 0.82 -4.00
C LYS A 76 -10.13 1.27 -2.99
N PRO A 77 -10.89 0.36 -2.32
CA PRO A 77 -11.86 0.78 -1.32
C PRO A 77 -11.22 1.54 -0.15
N GLU A 78 -10.03 1.13 0.29
CA GLU A 78 -9.33 1.81 1.38
C GLU A 78 -8.83 3.21 0.98
N ILE A 79 -8.33 3.39 -0.25
CA ILE A 79 -7.96 4.72 -0.77
C ILE A 79 -9.15 5.67 -0.80
N GLN A 80 -10.33 5.18 -1.18
CA GLN A 80 -11.56 5.99 -1.16
C GLN A 80 -11.91 6.42 0.26
N GLY A 81 -11.81 5.51 1.24
CA GLY A 81 -11.99 5.81 2.66
C GLY A 81 -11.01 6.88 3.15
N LEU A 82 -9.72 6.68 2.91
CA LEU A 82 -8.66 7.61 3.32
C LEU A 82 -8.84 9.03 2.76
N ARG A 83 -9.25 9.16 1.50
CA ARG A 83 -9.50 10.48 0.89
C ARG A 83 -10.75 11.15 1.45
N GLU A 84 -11.80 10.39 1.74
CA GLU A 84 -13.00 10.94 2.35
C GLU A 84 -12.73 11.38 3.78
N GLU A 85 -12.00 10.59 4.57
CA GLU A 85 -11.55 10.96 5.92
C GLU A 85 -10.74 12.25 5.88
N GLY A 86 -9.74 12.34 4.99
CA GLY A 86 -8.94 13.56 4.83
C GLY A 86 -9.78 14.80 4.47
N ARG A 87 -10.83 14.63 3.65
CA ARG A 87 -11.76 15.71 3.30
C ARG A 87 -12.57 16.17 4.52
N GLN A 88 -13.07 15.24 5.33
CA GLN A 88 -13.83 15.55 6.53
C GLN A 88 -12.97 16.28 7.58
N THR A 89 -11.72 15.85 7.77
CA THR A 89 -10.80 16.51 8.70
C THR A 89 -10.54 17.97 8.31
N LEU A 90 -10.29 18.24 7.02
CA LEU A 90 -10.08 19.61 6.53
C LEU A 90 -11.32 20.49 6.72
N ILE A 91 -12.53 19.95 6.52
CA ILE A 91 -13.78 20.68 6.76
C ILE A 91 -13.94 20.97 8.25
N SER A 92 -13.66 20.01 9.13
CA SER A 92 -13.78 20.21 10.58
C SER A 92 -12.81 21.22 11.18
N LEU A 93 -11.64 21.42 10.55
CA LEU A 93 -10.63 22.40 10.99
C LEU A 93 -10.90 23.81 10.46
N ALA A 94 -11.84 23.96 9.53
CA ALA A 94 -12.19 25.24 8.90
C ALA A 94 -13.43 25.92 9.53
N ILE A 95 -14.05 25.31 10.54
CA ILE A 95 -15.20 25.82 11.32
C ILE A 95 -14.72 26.21 12.71
#